data_AF-A0AAU4IIE1-F1
#
_entry.id   AF-A0AAU4IIE1-F1
#
_cell.length_a   1.000
_cell.length_b   1.000
_cell.length_c   1.000
_cell.angle_alpha   90.00
_cell.angle_beta   90.00
_cell.angle_gamma   90.00
#
_symmetry.space_group_name_H-M   'P 1'
#
loop_
_entity.id
_entity.type
_entity.pdbx_description
1 polymer ?
#
loop_
_entity_poly.entity_id
_entity_poly.type
_entity_poly.pdbx_seq_one_letter_code
_entity_poly.pdbx_strand_id
1 'polypeptide(L)' 'MLDTSPGEPAVPAPVTVPVAEEPRGCLFALSQPPLMIFLGVIGCLLLLAAVHDLFLL' A
#
# COMPACT_ATOMS: atom_id res chain seq x y z
N MET A 1 -7.07 26.15 18.97
CA MET A 1 -6.59 25.61 20.25
C MET A 1 -6.93 24.13 20.29
N LEU A 2 -6.19 23.28 19.60
CA LEU A 2 -6.15 21.85 19.90
C LEU A 2 -4.68 21.42 19.89
N ASP A 3 -4.24 21.14 21.10
CA ASP A 3 -2.95 20.64 21.54
C ASP A 3 -2.73 19.23 20.99
N THR A 4 -1.64 19.00 20.26
CA THR A 4 -1.11 17.65 20.05
C THR A 4 0.40 17.75 19.96
N SER A 5 1.04 17.86 21.12
CA SER A 5 2.48 17.70 21.30
C SER A 5 2.87 16.23 21.03
N PRO A 6 3.73 15.91 20.05
CA PRO A 6 4.29 14.58 19.92
C PRO A 6 5.43 14.45 20.95
N GLY A 7 5.10 13.92 22.13
CA GLY A 7 6.08 13.54 23.13
C GLY A 7 7.02 12.46 22.56
N GLU A 8 8.31 12.76 22.57
CA GLU A 8 9.43 11.82 22.32
C GLU A 8 9.25 10.49 23.07
N PRO A 9 9.43 9.33 22.41
CA PRO A 9 9.47 8.06 23.11
C PRO A 9 10.91 7.75 23.56
N ALA A 10 11.14 7.85 24.87
CA ALA A 10 12.27 7.22 25.53
C ALA A 10 12.12 5.68 25.51
N VAL A 11 13.20 4.98 25.21
CA VAL A 11 13.33 3.50 25.11
C VAL A 11 14.40 3.06 26.13
N PRO A 12 14.47 1.80 26.67
CA PRO A 12 13.58 0.63 26.60
C PRO A 12 13.22 0.00 27.98
N ALA A 13 12.10 -0.71 28.06
CA ALA A 13 11.89 -1.82 29.00
C ALA A 13 11.33 -3.03 28.19
N PRO A 14 11.59 -4.28 28.58
CA PRO A 14 11.33 -5.45 27.74
C PRO A 14 9.82 -5.71 27.69
N VAL A 15 9.16 -5.04 26.74
CA VAL A 15 7.77 -5.25 26.40
C VAL A 15 7.68 -6.52 25.56
N THR A 16 6.87 -7.46 26.02
CA THR A 16 6.21 -8.47 25.19
C THR A 16 5.85 -7.84 23.86
N VAL A 17 6.57 -8.17 22.79
CA VAL A 17 6.30 -7.68 21.44
C VAL A 17 4.82 -7.92 21.13
N PRO A 18 3.94 -6.89 21.13
CA PRO A 18 2.74 -7.02 20.36
C PRO A 18 3.25 -7.12 18.92
N VAL A 19 2.88 -8.18 18.21
CA VAL A 19 3.05 -8.26 16.76
C VAL A 19 2.68 -6.89 16.23
N ALA A 20 3.68 -6.16 15.74
CA ALA A 20 3.49 -4.82 15.23
C ALA A 20 2.26 -4.88 14.34
N GLU A 21 1.28 -4.01 14.57
CA GLU A 21 0.28 -3.74 13.54
C GLU A 21 1.09 -3.28 12.34
N GLU A 22 1.39 -4.24 11.45
CA GLU A 22 1.98 -4.04 10.14
C GLU A 22 1.34 -2.78 9.57
N PRO A 23 2.09 -1.81 9.03
CA PRO A 23 1.54 -0.55 8.54
C PRO A 23 0.59 -0.84 7.37
N ARG A 24 -0.64 -1.20 7.71
CA ARG A 24 -1.75 -1.44 6.80
C ARG A 24 -2.11 -0.16 6.07
N GLY A 25 -1.51 0.98 6.40
CA GLY A 25 -1.69 2.24 5.68
C GLY A 25 -1.39 2.15 4.18
N CYS A 26 -0.29 1.50 3.77
CA CYS A 26 0.04 1.40 2.34
C CYS A 26 -0.73 0.28 1.65
N LEU A 27 -0.86 -0.88 2.30
CA LEU A 27 -1.63 -2.00 1.77
C LEU A 27 -3.12 -1.68 1.63
N PHE A 28 -3.70 -0.89 2.56
CA PHE A 28 -5.09 -0.43 2.52
C PHE A 28 -5.29 0.75 1.56
N ALA A 29 -4.27 1.61 1.38
CA ALA A 29 -4.27 2.64 0.34
C ALA A 29 -4.24 2.01 -1.07
N LEU A 30 -3.44 0.97 -1.26
CA LEU A 30 -3.37 0.21 -2.51
C LEU A 30 -4.62 -0.66 -2.72
N SER A 31 -5.20 -1.20 -1.65
CA SER A 31 -6.46 -1.92 -1.72
C SER A 31 -7.68 -1.00 -1.68
N GLN A 32 -7.51 0.32 -1.82
CA GLN A 32 -8.66 1.20 -2.01
C GLN A 32 -9.42 0.70 -3.25
N PRO A 33 -10.71 0.35 -3.10
CA PRO A 33 -11.48 -0.24 -4.21
C PRO A 33 -11.37 0.57 -5.52
N PRO A 34 -11.36 1.93 -5.50
CA PRO A 34 -11.14 2.71 -6.71
C PRO A 34 -9.76 2.54 -7.36
N LEU A 35 -8.68 2.53 -6.57
CA LEU A 35 -7.30 2.43 -7.07
C LEU A 35 -7.00 1.02 -7.60
N MET A 36 -7.55 0.00 -6.94
CA MET A 36 -7.45 -1.39 -7.39
C MET A 36 -8.05 -1.59 -8.79
N ILE A 37 -9.21 -0.99 -9.06
CA ILE A 37 -9.85 -1.05 -10.39
C ILE A 37 -9.01 -0.31 -11.43
N PHE A 38 -8.50 0.88 -11.10
CA PHE A 38 -7.63 1.63 -11.99
C PHE A 38 -6.39 0.82 -12.40
N LEU A 39 -5.71 0.23 -11.42
CA LEU A 39 -4.54 -0.60 -11.69
C LEU A 39 -4.88 -1.84 -12.53
N GLY A 40 -6.04 -2.46 -12.27
CA GLY A 40 -6.54 -3.58 -13.09
C GLY A 40 -6.77 -3.20 -14.55
N VAL A 41 -7.36 -2.02 -14.82
CA VAL A 41 -7.56 -1.52 -16.19
C VAL A 41 -6.24 -1.29 -16.91
N ILE A 42 -5.30 -0.58 -16.28
CA ILE A 42 -3.98 -0.31 -16.88
C ILE A 42 -3.22 -1.61 -17.13
N GLY A 43 -3.22 -2.55 -16.17
CA GLY A 43 -2.60 -3.86 -16.34
C GLY A 43 -3.19 -4.65 -17.50
N CYS A 44 -4.51 -4.61 -17.68
CA CYS A 44 -5.17 -5.28 -18.80
C CYS A 44 -4.80 -4.64 -20.15
N LEU A 45 -4.78 -3.31 -20.24
CA LEU A 45 -4.34 -2.59 -21.44
C LEU A 45 -2.88 -2.94 -21.82
N LEU A 46 -1.98 -2.96 -20.83
CA LEU A 46 -0.58 -3.31 -21.05
C LEU A 46 -0.41 -4.78 -21.47
N LEU A 47 -1.18 -5.70 -20.88
CA LEU A 47 -1.15 -7.11 -21.25
C LEU A 47 -1.62 -7.33 -22.70
N LEU A 48 -2.73 -6.70 -23.09
CA LEU A 48 -3.23 -6.77 -24.46
C LEU A 48 -2.23 -6.19 -25.46
N ALA A 49 -1.60 -5.06 -25.11
CA ALA A 49 -0.55 -4.46 -25.93
C ALA A 49 0.66 -5.40 -26.08
N ALA A 50 1.11 -6.03 -24.99
CA ALA A 50 2.22 -6.98 -25.01
C ALA A 50 1.90 -8.25 -25.83
N VAL A 51 0.66 -8.76 -25.72
CA VAL A 51 0.20 -9.88 -26.56
C VAL A 51 0.15 -9.46 -28.02
N HIS A 52 -0.37 -8.27 -28.34
CA HIS A 52 -0.35 -7.78 -29.71
C HIS A 52 1.07 -7.64 -30.24
N ASP A 53 2.00 -7.09 -29.44
CA ASP A 53 3.40 -6.93 -29.83
C ASP A 53 4.10 -8.27 -30.05
N LEU A 54 3.88 -9.26 -29.18
CA LEU A 54 4.58 -10.55 -29.29
C LEU A 54 4.02 -11.47 -30.39
N PHE A 55 2.73 -11.34 -30.74
CA PHE A 55 2.06 -12.29 -31.64
C PHE A 55 1.56 -11.68 -32.96
N LEU A 56 1.38 -10.35 -33.07
CA LEU A 56 0.86 -9.67 -34.26
C LEU A 56 1.90 -8.78 -34.97
N LEU A 57 3.11 -8.64 -34.42
CA LEU A 57 4.32 -8.19 -35.15
C LEU A 57 5.11 -9.41 -35.64
#